data_AF-A0A942RRN8-F1
#
_entry.id   AF-A0A942RRN8-F1
#
_cell.length_a   1.000
_cell.length_b   1.000
_cell.length_c   1.000
_cell.angle_alpha   90.00
_cell.angle_beta   90.00
_cell.angle_gamma   90.00
#
_symmetry.space_group_name_H-M   'P 1'
#
loop_
_entity.id
_entity.type
_entity.pdbx_description
1 polymer ?
#
loop_
_entity_poly.entity_id
_entity_poly.type
_entity_poly.pdbx_seq_one_letter_code
_entity_poly.pdbx_strand_id
1 'polypeptide(L)'
;MNLKNFYVFLVSFFLIVFYSNGQDTKNYLTLEQVQQNLQNLTKANQGSLTSIGKSRGGRDLWVARFGADNQPAILFVSGLDGNHPAGVQSNFLWMQKLVQSPNFKTLIANKTAYFLLVGNPDAYVAYFQKLKQEKRGNDFASDDNRNGIIGDDPLEDLNKDGMITLMRVEDASGNYMIDAEDARLMVLADASKNQVGTHKLFTEGIDNNKNGIFNEDASDGVIIDKNFAFDYPVFEKGSGIYAVSEPETRAIMDFVMSKPNIHSVFHFALQNNLSEAYKYDAKTATQRIVRSWLEKDVKVQEQVSKGFNESYKTKETTKLAIPKGSFSATMYYHSGKFSFAHPGWYPNIAKDTTKGKDAKMEKKTESAEKIFLKWLDQEKLTNQFINWTAVNHPDFPGQKVEVGGIAPYAMWNPPFSYLEKSIEESSVFFLKYFEWLPTTLITNQKVDKLDNNLFRITVTITNKGLLPSYAELGDKVRFTSKVKTELVLQGNQKRIAGKKIDLHASLQPNESFELTWLVQGSGKITIQSGCATTGVSNITLDLK
;
A
#
# COMPACT_ATOMS: atom_id res chain seq x y z
N MET A 1 65.16 34.87 9.06
CA MET A 1 65.00 35.84 7.95
C MET A 1 64.73 35.05 6.67
N ASN A 2 63.45 35.09 6.23
CA ASN A 2 62.84 34.80 4.91
C ASN A 2 63.17 33.48 4.17
N LEU A 3 62.23 32.52 4.12
CA LEU A 3 61.07 32.38 3.20
C LEU A 3 61.46 31.99 1.76
N LYS A 4 61.17 30.73 1.38
CA LYS A 4 60.34 30.39 0.22
C LYS A 4 59.93 28.90 0.26
N ASN A 5 58.71 28.68 0.72
CA ASN A 5 57.97 27.42 0.67
C ASN A 5 57.43 27.18 -0.75
N PHE A 6 57.54 25.95 -1.25
CA PHE A 6 56.79 25.45 -2.40
C PHE A 6 55.79 24.40 -1.87
N TYR A 7 54.58 24.84 -1.51
CA TYR A 7 53.46 23.95 -1.22
C TYR A 7 52.53 23.94 -2.43
N VAL A 8 52.44 22.78 -3.07
CA VAL A 8 51.40 22.45 -4.06
C VAL A 8 50.09 22.28 -3.29
N PHE A 9 49.16 23.22 -3.46
CA PHE A 9 47.81 23.13 -2.93
C PHE A 9 46.98 22.19 -3.81
N LEU A 10 46.70 21.00 -3.30
CA LEU A 10 45.70 20.09 -3.85
C LEU A 10 44.33 20.52 -3.29
N VAL A 11 43.66 21.41 -4.01
CA VAL A 11 42.29 21.85 -3.65
C VAL A 11 41.32 20.75 -4.11
N SER A 12 41.08 19.80 -3.22
CA SER A 12 39.93 18.89 -3.33
C SER A 12 38.66 19.69 -3.08
N PHE A 13 37.93 19.99 -4.15
CA PHE A 13 36.60 20.60 -4.09
C PHE A 13 35.58 19.57 -3.57
N PHE A 14 35.50 19.41 -2.24
CA PHE A 14 34.36 18.76 -1.61
C PHE A 14 33.18 19.75 -1.65
N LEU A 15 32.38 19.64 -2.71
CA LEU A 15 31.06 20.27 -2.79
C LEU A 15 30.12 19.53 -1.82
N ILE A 16 30.20 19.88 -0.54
CA ILE A 16 29.16 19.57 0.44
C ILE A 16 28.00 20.48 0.09
N VAL A 17 27.07 19.96 -0.71
CA VAL A 17 25.76 20.59 -0.92
C VAL A 17 25.02 20.48 0.41
N PHE A 18 25.06 21.55 1.21
CA PHE A 18 24.12 21.74 2.31
C PHE A 18 22.73 21.88 1.69
N TYR A 19 21.93 20.81 1.75
CA TYR A 19 20.49 20.95 1.61
C TYR A 19 20.00 21.88 2.73
N SER A 20 19.35 22.97 2.35
CA SER A 20 18.62 23.83 3.27
C SER A 20 17.49 23.00 3.92
N ASN A 21 17.77 22.41 5.07
CA ASN A 21 16.77 21.79 5.96
C ASN A 21 15.93 22.88 6.63
N GLY A 22 15.08 23.53 5.83
CA GLY A 22 14.13 24.55 6.26
C GLY A 22 12.69 24.21 5.89
N GLN A 23 12.35 22.92 5.74
CA GLN A 23 10.95 22.50 5.84
C GLN A 23 10.70 22.07 7.27
N ASP A 24 9.63 22.59 7.87
CA ASP A 24 9.17 22.28 9.21
C ASP A 24 8.85 20.78 9.31
N THR A 25 9.84 19.96 9.67
CA THR A 25 9.78 18.49 9.70
C THR A 25 8.90 17.94 10.83
N LYS A 26 8.02 18.77 11.40
CA LYS A 26 7.13 18.39 12.51
C LYS A 26 5.70 18.08 12.06
N ASN A 27 5.36 18.40 10.80
CA ASN A 27 4.00 18.29 10.28
C ASN A 27 3.94 17.43 9.01
N TYR A 28 2.75 16.94 8.68
CA TYR A 28 2.46 16.26 7.42
C TYR A 28 2.66 17.19 6.22
N LEU A 29 3.20 16.64 5.12
CA LEU A 29 3.45 17.40 3.90
C LEU A 29 2.16 17.75 3.16
N THR A 30 1.98 19.00 2.75
CA THR A 30 0.86 19.37 1.85
C THR A 30 1.03 18.74 0.47
N LEU A 31 -0.03 18.72 -0.34
CA LEU A 31 0.04 18.18 -1.71
C LEU A 31 1.13 18.88 -2.55
N GLU A 32 1.24 20.21 -2.43
CA GLU A 32 2.25 21.02 -3.13
C GLU A 32 3.67 20.65 -2.67
N GLN A 33 3.86 20.45 -1.36
CA GLN A 33 5.15 20.02 -0.81
C GLN A 33 5.52 18.61 -1.28
N VAL A 34 4.56 17.67 -1.31
CA VAL A 34 4.77 16.32 -1.86
C VAL A 34 5.19 16.40 -3.33
N GLN A 35 4.49 17.19 -4.15
CA GLN A 35 4.82 17.36 -5.57
C GLN A 35 6.21 17.98 -5.78
N GLN A 36 6.52 19.05 -5.06
CA GLN A 36 7.83 19.71 -5.13
C GLN A 36 8.95 18.74 -4.72
N ASN A 37 8.73 17.96 -3.66
CA ASN A 37 9.71 16.99 -3.18
C ASN A 37 9.89 15.81 -4.15
N LEU A 38 8.81 15.32 -4.78
CA LEU A 38 8.88 14.32 -5.85
C LEU A 38 9.72 14.81 -7.04
N GLN A 39 9.47 16.03 -7.50
CA GLN A 39 10.24 16.64 -8.60
C GLN A 39 11.72 16.78 -8.24
N ASN A 40 12.02 17.27 -7.04
CA ASN A 40 13.38 17.46 -6.56
C ASN A 40 14.14 16.13 -6.44
N LEU A 41 13.54 15.13 -5.79
CA LEU A 41 14.19 13.83 -5.56
C LEU A 41 14.40 13.05 -6.84
N THR A 42 13.42 13.04 -7.75
CA THR A 42 13.58 12.36 -9.05
C THR A 42 14.67 13.03 -9.88
N LYS A 43 14.67 14.36 -9.99
CA LYS A 43 15.70 15.11 -10.72
C LYS A 43 17.11 14.89 -10.15
N ALA A 44 17.26 14.92 -8.82
CA ALA A 44 18.56 14.75 -8.16
C ALA A 44 19.14 13.34 -8.31
N ASN A 45 18.29 12.33 -8.51
CA ASN A 45 18.68 10.91 -8.48
C ASN A 45 18.45 10.19 -9.81
N GLN A 46 18.41 10.93 -10.94
CA GLN A 46 18.19 10.39 -12.30
C GLN A 46 16.91 9.53 -12.42
N GLY A 47 15.91 9.83 -11.59
CA GLY A 47 14.58 9.25 -11.69
C GLY A 47 13.73 9.97 -12.74
N SER A 48 12.54 9.44 -12.99
CA SER A 48 11.52 10.08 -13.81
C SER A 48 10.23 10.29 -13.02
N LEU A 49 9.53 11.37 -13.31
CA LEU A 49 8.22 11.68 -12.74
C LEU A 49 7.21 11.77 -13.89
N THR A 50 6.08 11.08 -13.77
CA THR A 50 5.06 11.04 -14.82
C THR A 50 3.67 11.09 -14.21
N SER A 51 2.78 11.93 -14.77
CA SER A 51 1.37 11.92 -14.42
C SER A 51 0.70 10.73 -15.13
N ILE A 52 0.05 9.86 -14.37
CA ILE A 52 -0.66 8.68 -14.90
C ILE A 52 -2.14 8.96 -15.18
N GLY A 53 -2.62 10.13 -14.79
CA GLY A 53 -4.01 10.54 -14.93
C GLY A 53 -4.33 11.72 -14.02
N LYS A 54 -5.59 12.13 -14.02
CA LYS A 54 -6.11 13.19 -13.16
C LYS A 54 -7.23 12.67 -12.27
N SER A 55 -7.34 13.23 -11.07
CA SER A 55 -8.46 12.98 -10.16
C SER A 55 -9.76 13.59 -10.69
N ARG A 56 -10.88 13.28 -10.03
CA ARG A 56 -12.17 13.92 -10.32
C ARG A 56 -12.06 15.46 -10.23
N GLY A 57 -11.35 15.96 -9.22
CA GLY A 57 -11.04 17.36 -8.99
C GLY A 57 -9.94 17.93 -9.91
N GLY A 58 -9.45 17.16 -10.90
CA GLY A 58 -8.51 17.63 -11.92
C GLY A 58 -7.03 17.66 -11.51
N ARG A 59 -6.67 17.10 -10.36
CA ARG A 59 -5.30 17.07 -9.84
C ARG A 59 -4.54 15.88 -10.40
N ASP A 60 -3.27 16.07 -10.75
CA ASP A 60 -2.44 15.01 -11.33
C ASP A 60 -2.10 13.91 -10.31
N LEU A 61 -2.17 12.64 -10.77
CA LEU A 61 -1.66 11.48 -10.06
C LEU A 61 -0.24 11.21 -10.53
N TRP A 62 0.75 11.52 -9.69
CA TRP A 62 2.16 11.40 -10.04
C TRP A 62 2.74 10.06 -9.64
N VAL A 63 3.46 9.42 -10.57
CA VAL A 63 4.32 8.27 -10.30
C VAL A 63 5.77 8.66 -10.49
N ALA A 64 6.57 8.49 -9.43
CA ALA A 64 8.02 8.54 -9.52
C ALA A 64 8.59 7.15 -9.83
N ARG A 65 9.63 7.10 -10.65
CA ARG A 65 10.35 5.87 -11.02
C ARG A 65 11.85 6.06 -10.84
N PHE A 66 12.50 5.08 -10.22
CA PHE A 66 13.96 4.94 -10.19
C PHE A 66 14.35 3.60 -10.82
N GLY A 67 15.35 3.63 -11.71
CA GLY A 67 15.75 2.48 -12.55
C GLY A 67 15.02 2.43 -13.90
N ALA A 68 15.46 1.52 -14.77
CA ALA A 68 14.89 1.37 -16.12
C ALA A 68 13.47 0.78 -16.09
N ASP A 69 12.63 1.10 -17.08
CA ASP A 69 11.19 0.73 -17.08
C ASP A 69 10.92 -0.78 -17.20
N ASN A 70 11.90 -1.55 -17.65
CA ASN A 70 11.76 -2.95 -18.05
C ASN A 70 12.44 -3.93 -17.09
N GLN A 71 13.04 -3.43 -16.00
CA GLN A 71 13.67 -4.27 -15.00
C GLN A 71 12.64 -4.78 -13.98
N PRO A 72 12.90 -5.91 -13.30
CA PRO A 72 12.04 -6.39 -12.20
C PRO A 72 11.75 -5.28 -11.20
N ALA A 73 10.47 -5.09 -10.88
CA ALA A 73 10.02 -3.90 -10.20
C ALA A 73 9.19 -4.17 -8.95
N ILE A 74 9.26 -3.20 -8.02
CA ILE A 74 8.36 -3.09 -6.88
C ILE A 74 7.61 -1.76 -7.00
N LEU A 75 6.30 -1.78 -6.74
CA LEU A 75 5.47 -0.59 -6.65
C LEU A 75 5.10 -0.30 -5.20
N PHE A 76 5.36 0.92 -4.73
CA PHE A 76 4.93 1.43 -3.44
C PHE A 76 3.77 2.41 -3.64
N VAL A 77 2.63 2.15 -3.01
CA VAL A 77 1.40 2.94 -3.16
C VAL A 77 0.96 3.47 -1.79
N SER A 78 0.41 4.67 -1.78
CA SER A 78 -0.21 5.28 -0.60
C SER A 78 -1.30 6.28 -1.00
N GLY A 79 -2.06 6.75 0.00
CA GLY A 79 -3.01 7.85 -0.18
C GLY A 79 -4.20 7.51 -1.08
N LEU A 80 -4.66 6.25 -1.08
CA LEU A 80 -5.93 5.87 -1.73
C LEU A 80 -7.16 6.16 -0.86
N ASP A 81 -6.97 6.25 0.46
CA ASP A 81 -8.00 6.63 1.42
C ASP A 81 -7.60 7.98 2.05
N GLY A 82 -8.51 8.95 1.99
CA GLY A 82 -8.30 10.30 2.51
C GLY A 82 -8.11 10.36 4.02
N ASN A 83 -8.51 9.31 4.75
CA ASN A 83 -8.26 9.21 6.19
C ASN A 83 -6.83 8.78 6.55
N HIS A 84 -5.98 8.49 5.56
CA HIS A 84 -4.62 7.98 5.81
C HIS A 84 -3.45 8.82 5.24
N PRO A 85 -3.35 10.14 5.55
CA PRO A 85 -2.15 10.93 5.27
C PRO A 85 -0.83 10.34 5.78
N ALA A 86 -0.87 9.60 6.89
CA ALA A 86 0.27 8.84 7.42
C ALA A 86 0.89 7.91 6.39
N GLY A 87 0.08 7.21 5.60
CA GLY A 87 0.59 6.36 4.53
C GLY A 87 1.38 7.13 3.47
N VAL A 88 0.93 8.34 3.09
CA VAL A 88 1.63 9.21 2.14
C VAL A 88 2.99 9.61 2.68
N GLN A 89 3.01 10.05 3.94
CA GLN A 89 4.23 10.49 4.59
C GLN A 89 5.23 9.35 4.79
N SER A 90 4.72 8.17 5.20
CA SER A 90 5.48 6.94 5.33
C SER A 90 6.14 6.51 4.03
N ASN A 91 5.39 6.53 2.93
CA ASN A 91 5.89 6.18 1.61
C ASN A 91 6.94 7.19 1.12
N PHE A 92 6.73 8.48 1.39
CA PHE A 92 7.71 9.52 1.09
C PHE A 92 9.02 9.34 1.88
N LEU A 93 8.94 9.10 3.19
CA LEU A 93 10.11 8.82 4.04
C LEU A 93 10.87 7.58 3.55
N TRP A 94 10.15 6.53 3.13
CA TRP A 94 10.74 5.35 2.53
C TRP A 94 11.47 5.69 1.23
N MET A 95 10.85 6.47 0.33
CA MET A 95 11.48 6.92 -0.90
C MET A 95 12.78 7.70 -0.63
N GLN A 96 12.78 8.59 0.37
CA GLN A 96 13.97 9.33 0.80
C GLN A 96 15.09 8.39 1.27
N LYS A 97 14.76 7.41 2.13
CA LYS A 97 15.73 6.42 2.61
C LYS A 97 16.27 5.55 1.48
N LEU A 98 15.45 5.18 0.50
CA LEU A 98 15.87 4.41 -0.65
C LEU A 98 16.95 5.15 -1.46
N VAL A 99 16.71 6.43 -1.81
CA VAL A 99 17.67 7.21 -2.60
C VAL A 99 18.95 7.57 -1.83
N GLN A 100 18.87 7.65 -0.50
CA GLN A 100 20.02 7.87 0.38
C GLN A 100 20.80 6.59 0.70
N SER A 101 20.26 5.41 0.36
CA SER A 101 20.92 4.14 0.63
C SER A 101 22.27 4.05 -0.10
N PRO A 102 23.36 3.58 0.56
CA PRO A 102 24.66 3.41 -0.08
C PRO A 102 24.62 2.54 -1.34
N ASN A 103 23.69 1.58 -1.39
CA ASN A 103 23.53 0.64 -2.49
C ASN A 103 22.53 1.09 -3.56
N PHE A 104 21.98 2.31 -3.45
CA PHE A 104 20.92 2.80 -4.33
C PHE A 104 21.26 2.65 -5.82
N LYS A 105 22.45 3.12 -6.25
CA LYS A 105 22.87 3.04 -7.66
C LYS A 105 22.97 1.60 -8.17
N THR A 106 23.49 0.69 -7.35
CA THR A 106 23.61 -0.74 -7.69
C THR A 106 22.24 -1.40 -7.79
N LEU A 107 21.32 -1.03 -6.91
CA LEU A 107 19.95 -1.52 -6.89
C LEU A 107 19.22 -1.11 -8.17
N ILE A 108 19.22 0.18 -8.51
CA ILE A 108 18.46 0.71 -9.65
C ILE A 108 19.08 0.38 -11.02
N ALA A 109 20.32 -0.12 -11.04
CA ALA A 109 20.94 -0.63 -12.27
C ALA A 109 20.26 -1.91 -12.77
N ASN A 110 19.68 -2.70 -11.86
CA ASN A 110 19.12 -4.02 -12.18
C ASN A 110 17.65 -4.18 -11.77
N LYS A 111 17.08 -3.23 -11.02
CA LYS A 111 15.71 -3.26 -10.50
C LYS A 111 15.05 -1.90 -10.70
N THR A 112 13.72 -1.88 -10.59
CA THR A 112 12.93 -0.65 -10.68
C THR A 112 12.11 -0.44 -9.41
N ALA A 113 12.08 0.80 -8.93
CA ALA A 113 11.18 1.20 -7.85
C ALA A 113 10.19 2.23 -8.39
N TYR A 114 8.90 1.95 -8.28
CA TYR A 114 7.81 2.87 -8.58
C TYR A 114 7.17 3.38 -7.29
N PHE A 115 6.81 4.65 -7.26
CA PHE A 115 6.17 5.31 -6.11
C PHE A 115 4.95 6.10 -6.57
N LEU A 116 3.77 5.71 -6.11
CA LEU A 116 2.55 6.52 -6.14
C LEU A 116 2.28 7.01 -4.71
N LEU A 117 2.63 8.26 -4.43
CA LEU A 117 2.51 8.80 -3.07
C LEU A 117 1.06 9.19 -2.72
N VAL A 118 0.35 9.81 -3.65
CA VAL A 118 -1.02 10.31 -3.42
C VAL A 118 -1.91 9.81 -4.56
N GLY A 119 -2.64 8.72 -4.34
CA GLY A 119 -3.57 8.19 -5.34
C GLY A 119 -4.97 8.81 -5.31
N ASN A 120 -5.34 9.51 -4.23
CA ASN A 120 -6.55 10.31 -4.09
C ASN A 120 -6.19 11.75 -3.65
N PRO A 121 -5.68 12.59 -4.57
CA PRO A 121 -5.24 13.94 -4.22
C PRO A 121 -6.40 14.85 -3.78
N ASP A 122 -7.63 14.55 -4.18
CA ASP A 122 -8.83 15.31 -3.82
C ASP A 122 -9.20 15.16 -2.34
N ALA A 123 -9.15 13.92 -1.82
CA ALA A 123 -9.34 13.68 -0.40
C ALA A 123 -8.12 14.15 0.42
N TYR A 124 -6.91 13.98 -0.11
CA TYR A 124 -5.68 14.33 0.61
C TYR A 124 -5.61 15.82 0.97
N VAL A 125 -6.07 16.71 0.09
CA VAL A 125 -6.09 18.16 0.39
C VAL A 125 -7.10 18.52 1.51
N ALA A 126 -8.13 17.70 1.72
CA ALA A 126 -9.13 17.94 2.76
C ALA A 126 -8.53 17.88 4.17
N TYR A 127 -7.53 17.01 4.39
CA TYR A 127 -6.78 16.94 5.64
C TYR A 127 -6.15 18.28 6.03
N PHE A 128 -5.80 19.14 5.07
CA PHE A 128 -5.15 20.43 5.31
C PHE A 128 -6.12 21.61 5.41
N GLN A 129 -7.44 21.37 5.30
CA GLN A 129 -8.44 22.42 5.49
C GLN A 129 -8.46 22.93 6.93
N LYS A 130 -9.00 24.14 7.12
CA LYS A 130 -9.10 24.79 8.43
C LYS A 130 -10.05 24.03 9.36
N LEU A 131 -11.26 23.75 8.86
CA LEU A 131 -12.20 22.84 9.52
C LEU A 131 -11.71 21.41 9.29
N LYS A 132 -11.44 20.69 10.37
CA LYS A 132 -11.08 19.27 10.29
C LYS A 132 -12.34 18.45 10.31
N GLN A 133 -12.51 17.66 9.27
CA GLN A 133 -13.56 16.67 9.11
C GLN A 133 -12.95 15.50 8.35
N GLU A 134 -13.31 14.29 8.71
CA GLU A 134 -12.86 13.13 7.93
C GLU A 134 -13.49 13.18 6.53
N LYS A 135 -12.67 12.93 5.51
CA LYS A 135 -13.10 12.82 4.12
C LYS A 135 -12.29 11.72 3.47
N ARG A 136 -12.96 10.61 3.16
CA ARG A 136 -12.28 9.41 2.65
C ARG A 136 -12.15 9.38 1.13
N GLY A 137 -13.17 9.84 0.42
CA GLY A 137 -13.26 9.75 -1.04
C GLY A 137 -12.98 11.06 -1.78
N ASN A 138 -12.96 10.95 -3.10
CA ASN A 138 -12.59 12.03 -4.03
C ASN A 138 -13.65 13.15 -4.11
N ASP A 139 -13.46 14.12 -5.02
CA ASP A 139 -14.39 15.25 -5.20
C ASP A 139 -15.65 14.88 -6.02
N PHE A 140 -16.08 13.61 -6.02
CA PHE A 140 -17.35 13.22 -6.63
C PHE A 140 -18.51 13.71 -5.76
N ALA A 141 -19.38 14.54 -6.32
CA ALA A 141 -20.63 14.92 -5.68
C ALA A 141 -21.60 13.73 -5.75
N SER A 142 -21.92 13.13 -4.60
CA SER A 142 -22.92 12.09 -4.48
C SER A 142 -24.20 12.59 -3.82
N ASP A 143 -25.33 12.08 -4.30
CA ASP A 143 -26.65 12.12 -3.66
C ASP A 143 -26.85 10.74 -3.02
N ASP A 144 -26.38 10.60 -1.78
CA ASP A 144 -26.24 9.28 -1.13
C ASP A 144 -27.61 8.67 -0.77
N ASN A 145 -28.59 9.51 -0.43
CA ASN A 145 -29.96 9.09 -0.09
C ASN A 145 -30.92 9.10 -1.31
N ARG A 146 -30.45 9.57 -2.48
CA ARG A 146 -31.18 9.60 -3.76
C ARG A 146 -32.43 10.47 -3.73
N ASN A 147 -32.41 11.54 -2.95
CA ASN A 147 -33.54 12.47 -2.84
C ASN A 147 -33.51 13.59 -3.91
N GLY A 148 -32.45 13.66 -4.72
CA GLY A 148 -32.27 14.65 -5.79
C GLY A 148 -31.64 15.97 -5.35
N ILE A 149 -31.24 16.11 -4.09
CA ILE A 149 -30.62 17.32 -3.52
C ILE A 149 -29.23 16.93 -3.01
N ILE A 150 -28.20 17.58 -3.56
CA ILE A 150 -26.81 17.34 -3.15
C ILE A 150 -26.44 18.35 -2.07
N GLY A 151 -25.95 17.86 -0.93
CA GLY A 151 -25.42 18.70 0.14
C GLY A 151 -26.50 19.39 0.97
N ASP A 152 -27.69 18.79 1.09
CA ASP A 152 -28.83 19.37 1.82
C ASP A 152 -28.58 19.39 3.34
N ASP A 153 -27.68 18.53 3.81
CA ASP A 153 -27.35 18.38 5.22
C ASP A 153 -25.83 18.32 5.46
N PRO A 154 -25.14 19.48 5.44
CA PRO A 154 -23.70 19.59 5.67
C PRO A 154 -23.33 19.42 7.16
N LEU A 155 -22.04 19.24 7.43
CA LEU A 155 -21.51 19.23 8.80
C LEU A 155 -21.40 20.65 9.37
N GLU A 156 -21.84 20.84 10.61
CA GLU A 156 -21.65 22.07 11.38
C GLU A 156 -20.79 21.89 12.62
N ASP A 157 -19.77 22.73 12.76
CA ASP A 157 -18.95 22.88 13.96
C ASP A 157 -19.75 23.67 15.02
N LEU A 158 -20.43 22.93 15.90
CA LEU A 158 -21.33 23.45 16.91
C LEU A 158 -20.59 24.15 18.04
N ASN A 159 -19.40 23.66 18.38
CA ASN A 159 -18.60 24.18 19.50
C ASN A 159 -17.53 25.23 19.04
N LYS A 160 -17.34 25.41 17.73
CA LYS A 160 -16.41 26.35 17.08
C LYS A 160 -14.94 26.07 17.36
N ASP A 161 -14.58 24.82 17.62
CA ASP A 161 -13.20 24.41 17.87
C ASP A 161 -12.41 24.10 16.57
N GLY A 162 -13.07 24.16 15.42
CA GLY A 162 -12.49 23.88 14.11
C GLY A 162 -12.38 22.39 13.79
N MET A 163 -13.05 21.52 14.54
CA MET A 163 -13.09 20.08 14.36
C MET A 163 -14.54 19.61 14.34
N ILE A 164 -14.87 18.70 13.42
CA ILE A 164 -16.15 17.99 13.44
C ILE A 164 -15.94 16.69 14.22
N THR A 165 -16.55 16.58 15.39
CA THR A 165 -16.42 15.41 16.27
C THR A 165 -17.74 14.64 16.34
N LEU A 166 -18.10 14.16 17.53
CA LEU A 166 -19.36 13.51 17.80
C LEU A 166 -20.21 14.41 18.69
N MET A 167 -21.52 14.21 18.60
CA MET A 167 -22.50 14.79 19.50
C MET A 167 -23.21 13.67 20.25
N ARG A 168 -23.26 13.75 21.58
CA ARG A 168 -24.06 12.85 22.42
C ARG A 168 -25.21 13.60 23.06
N VAL A 169 -26.40 12.99 23.05
CA VAL A 169 -27.63 13.57 23.58
C VAL A 169 -28.14 12.66 24.69
N GLU A 170 -28.34 13.19 25.89
CA GLU A 170 -28.94 12.44 27.00
C GLU A 170 -30.44 12.20 26.72
N ASP A 171 -30.80 10.94 26.49
CA ASP A 171 -32.15 10.53 26.10
C ASP A 171 -32.39 9.08 26.55
N ALA A 172 -33.46 8.85 27.32
CA ALA A 172 -33.84 7.53 27.82
C ALA A 172 -34.20 6.51 26.72
N SER A 173 -34.47 6.97 25.50
CA SER A 173 -34.67 6.14 24.32
C SER A 173 -33.37 5.82 23.56
N GLY A 174 -32.24 6.35 24.02
CA GLY A 174 -30.93 6.13 23.42
C GLY A 174 -30.38 4.72 23.62
N ASN A 175 -29.60 4.23 22.66
CA ASN A 175 -29.00 2.89 22.70
C ASN A 175 -27.54 2.89 23.16
N TYR A 176 -26.96 4.06 23.39
CA TYR A 176 -25.58 4.21 23.85
C TYR A 176 -25.53 4.50 25.35
N MET A 177 -24.45 4.06 25.99
CA MET A 177 -24.09 4.41 27.36
C MET A 177 -22.62 4.84 27.40
N ILE A 178 -22.25 5.57 28.45
CA ILE A 178 -20.86 5.91 28.72
C ILE A 178 -20.10 4.63 29.11
N ASP A 179 -18.91 4.41 28.54
CA ASP A 179 -18.06 3.26 28.92
C ASP A 179 -17.68 3.36 30.41
N ALA A 180 -17.82 2.26 31.14
CA ALA A 180 -17.60 2.24 32.59
C ALA A 180 -16.12 2.36 32.98
N GLU A 181 -15.19 2.05 32.09
CA GLU A 181 -13.75 2.15 32.36
C GLU A 181 -13.16 3.46 31.81
N ASP A 182 -13.78 4.08 30.80
CA ASP A 182 -13.34 5.34 30.22
C ASP A 182 -14.52 6.23 29.80
N ALA A 183 -14.81 7.25 30.62
CA ALA A 183 -15.95 8.16 30.41
C ALA A 183 -15.89 9.00 29.12
N ARG A 184 -14.76 8.97 28.41
CA ARG A 184 -14.59 9.58 27.08
C ARG A 184 -15.36 8.82 26.00
N LEU A 185 -15.59 7.52 26.18
CA LEU A 185 -16.17 6.64 25.16
C LEU A 185 -17.67 6.43 25.35
N MET A 186 -18.36 6.26 24.23
CA MET A 186 -19.74 5.82 24.16
C MET A 186 -19.76 4.40 23.59
N VAL A 187 -20.48 3.50 24.23
CA VAL A 187 -20.63 2.09 23.82
C VAL A 187 -22.09 1.73 23.71
N LEU A 188 -22.42 0.83 22.77
CA LEU A 188 -23.77 0.28 22.67
C LEU A 188 -24.10 -0.51 23.93
N ALA A 189 -25.26 -0.22 24.52
CA ALA A 189 -25.76 -0.96 25.67
C ALA A 189 -26.14 -2.38 25.25
N ASP A 190 -25.64 -3.37 25.99
CA ASP A 190 -25.97 -4.79 25.80
C ASP A 190 -27.00 -5.25 26.84
N ALA A 191 -28.24 -5.43 26.40
CA ALA A 191 -29.32 -5.90 27.26
C ALA A 191 -29.03 -7.28 27.88
N SER A 192 -28.24 -8.15 27.22
CA SER A 192 -27.84 -9.45 27.77
C SER A 192 -26.89 -9.30 28.98
N LYS A 193 -26.26 -8.13 29.12
CA LYS A 193 -25.41 -7.76 30.25
C LYS A 193 -26.11 -6.82 31.24
N ASN A 194 -27.43 -6.70 31.17
CA ASN A 194 -28.23 -5.77 31.99
C ASN A 194 -27.78 -4.30 31.83
N GLN A 195 -27.29 -3.93 30.66
CA GLN A 195 -26.93 -2.55 30.34
C GLN A 195 -28.13 -1.85 29.70
N VAL A 196 -28.31 -0.58 30.04
CA VAL A 196 -29.39 0.27 29.51
C VAL A 196 -28.74 1.48 28.86
N GLY A 197 -29.17 1.78 27.64
CA GLY A 197 -28.74 2.98 26.94
C GLY A 197 -29.39 4.23 27.54
N THR A 198 -28.64 5.30 27.60
CA THR A 198 -29.05 6.59 28.18
C THR A 198 -28.73 7.77 27.26
N HIS A 199 -28.09 7.48 26.12
CA HIS A 199 -27.65 8.49 25.17
C HIS A 199 -27.93 8.07 23.73
N LYS A 200 -28.21 9.06 22.89
CA LYS A 200 -28.07 8.97 21.43
C LYS A 200 -26.71 9.54 21.03
N LEU A 201 -26.13 9.01 19.95
CA LEU A 201 -24.83 9.41 19.44
C LEU A 201 -24.97 9.74 17.95
N PHE A 202 -24.48 10.91 17.57
CA PHE A 202 -24.52 11.44 16.21
C PHE A 202 -23.15 12.01 15.84
N THR A 203 -22.92 12.22 14.55
CA THR A 203 -21.87 13.14 14.11
C THR A 203 -22.29 14.56 14.49
N GLU A 204 -21.32 15.40 14.85
CA GLU A 204 -21.58 16.81 15.15
C GLU A 204 -22.24 17.53 13.95
N GLY A 205 -23.39 18.17 14.17
CA GLY A 205 -24.15 18.89 13.15
C GLY A 205 -25.62 19.08 13.53
N ILE A 206 -26.37 19.74 12.64
CA ILE A 206 -27.80 20.04 12.77
C ILE A 206 -28.57 19.16 11.78
N ASP A 207 -29.77 18.68 12.14
CA ASP A 207 -30.65 18.01 11.19
C ASP A 207 -31.36 19.07 10.36
N ASN A 208 -30.77 19.50 9.25
CA ASN A 208 -31.24 20.67 8.51
C ASN A 208 -32.60 20.44 7.83
N ASN A 209 -32.88 19.21 7.41
CA ASN A 209 -34.11 18.84 6.71
C ASN A 209 -35.17 18.17 7.62
N LYS A 210 -34.87 17.98 8.91
CA LYS A 210 -35.76 17.46 9.95
C LYS A 210 -36.23 16.02 9.70
N ASN A 211 -35.38 15.20 9.09
CA ASN A 211 -35.70 13.80 8.80
C ASN A 211 -35.20 12.81 9.88
N GLY A 212 -34.47 13.30 10.88
CA GLY A 212 -33.91 12.54 11.99
C GLY A 212 -32.56 11.88 11.71
N ILE A 213 -31.98 12.11 10.54
CA ILE A 213 -30.69 11.60 10.12
C ILE A 213 -29.77 12.80 9.91
N PHE A 214 -28.68 12.82 10.66
CA PHE A 214 -27.77 13.96 10.70
C PHE A 214 -26.64 13.79 9.69
N ASN A 215 -26.31 14.89 9.02
CA ASN A 215 -25.16 15.06 8.13
C ASN A 215 -25.14 14.08 6.95
N GLU A 216 -26.32 13.78 6.38
CA GLU A 216 -26.47 12.74 5.34
C GLU A 216 -25.60 12.99 4.10
N ASP A 217 -25.45 14.27 3.74
CA ASP A 217 -24.82 14.73 2.51
C ASP A 217 -23.49 15.46 2.75
N ALA A 218 -22.83 15.15 3.86
CA ALA A 218 -21.40 15.40 4.02
C ALA A 218 -20.64 14.51 3.01
N SER A 219 -20.74 14.83 1.71
CA SER A 219 -20.31 13.99 0.60
C SER A 219 -18.89 13.49 0.79
N ASP A 220 -18.77 12.22 1.19
CA ASP A 220 -17.50 11.50 1.24
C ASP A 220 -16.90 11.31 -0.16
N GLY A 221 -17.71 11.45 -1.22
CA GLY A 221 -17.36 11.08 -2.58
C GLY A 221 -17.08 9.58 -2.71
N VAL A 222 -16.29 9.20 -3.72
CA VAL A 222 -15.93 7.80 -3.92
C VAL A 222 -14.60 7.49 -3.25
N ILE A 223 -14.62 6.52 -2.34
CA ILE A 223 -13.43 6.01 -1.67
C ILE A 223 -12.65 5.16 -2.68
N ILE A 224 -11.48 5.65 -3.11
CA ILE A 224 -10.71 4.99 -4.18
C ILE A 224 -10.34 3.55 -3.79
N ASP A 225 -9.95 3.32 -2.54
CA ASP A 225 -9.65 1.96 -2.03
C ASP A 225 -10.88 1.09 -1.73
N LYS A 226 -12.05 1.49 -2.23
CA LYS A 226 -13.30 0.70 -2.27
C LYS A 226 -13.85 0.55 -3.69
N ASN A 227 -13.23 1.22 -4.67
CA ASN A 227 -13.73 1.33 -6.05
C ASN A 227 -13.10 0.31 -7.03
N PHE A 228 -12.15 -0.54 -6.60
CA PHE A 228 -11.49 -1.52 -7.47
C PHE A 228 -12.35 -2.76 -7.74
N ALA A 229 -11.95 -3.55 -8.74
CA ALA A 229 -12.78 -4.57 -9.36
C ALA A 229 -13.01 -5.84 -8.52
N PHE A 230 -12.07 -6.22 -7.65
CA PHE A 230 -12.21 -7.46 -6.90
C PHE A 230 -13.19 -7.33 -5.73
N ASP A 231 -14.17 -8.23 -5.67
CA ASP A 231 -15.22 -8.25 -4.65
C ASP A 231 -15.90 -6.89 -4.48
N TYR A 232 -16.13 -6.21 -5.60
CA TYR A 232 -16.66 -4.86 -5.63
C TYR A 232 -17.97 -4.75 -4.82
N PRO A 233 -18.05 -3.82 -3.85
CA PRO A 233 -19.20 -3.69 -2.94
C PRO A 233 -20.35 -2.93 -3.61
N VAL A 234 -21.13 -3.64 -4.44
CA VAL A 234 -22.26 -3.07 -5.18
C VAL A 234 -23.25 -2.37 -4.24
N PHE A 235 -23.59 -1.11 -4.55
CA PHE A 235 -24.55 -0.26 -3.82
C PHE A 235 -24.15 0.14 -2.39
N GLU A 236 -22.92 -0.13 -1.95
CA GLU A 236 -22.46 0.39 -0.67
C GLU A 236 -21.99 1.86 -0.81
N LYS A 237 -22.23 2.69 0.22
CA LYS A 237 -21.72 4.08 0.28
C LYS A 237 -20.21 4.13 0.03
N GLY A 238 -19.77 5.14 -0.73
CA GLY A 238 -18.37 5.37 -1.10
C GLY A 238 -17.78 4.38 -2.10
N SER A 239 -18.55 3.41 -2.63
CA SER A 239 -18.02 2.44 -3.62
C SER A 239 -18.01 2.96 -5.06
N GLY A 240 -18.71 4.06 -5.35
CA GLY A 240 -18.94 4.55 -6.71
C GLY A 240 -20.14 3.88 -7.39
N ILE A 241 -20.40 4.27 -8.63
CA ILE A 241 -21.59 3.81 -9.39
C ILE A 241 -21.40 2.41 -10.01
N TYR A 242 -20.15 2.00 -10.25
CA TYR A 242 -19.76 0.67 -10.69
C TYR A 242 -18.25 0.47 -10.44
N ALA A 243 -17.77 -0.77 -10.53
CA ALA A 243 -16.36 -1.09 -10.33
C ALA A 243 -15.45 -0.32 -11.30
N VAL A 244 -14.44 0.35 -10.76
CA VAL A 244 -13.47 1.15 -11.52
C VAL A 244 -14.16 2.34 -12.23
N SER A 245 -15.15 2.94 -11.57
CA SER A 245 -15.85 4.13 -12.09
C SER A 245 -14.97 5.37 -12.09
N GLU A 246 -14.10 5.51 -11.09
CA GLU A 246 -13.37 6.76 -10.84
C GLU A 246 -12.12 6.90 -11.72
N PRO A 247 -11.79 8.13 -12.18
CA PRO A 247 -10.64 8.36 -13.03
C PRO A 247 -9.31 8.02 -12.32
N GLU A 248 -9.22 8.19 -11.00
CA GLU A 248 -8.07 7.78 -10.18
C GLU A 248 -7.88 6.26 -10.25
N THR A 249 -8.94 5.50 -9.97
CA THR A 249 -8.92 4.03 -10.01
C THR A 249 -8.53 3.52 -11.38
N ARG A 250 -9.08 4.13 -12.45
CA ARG A 250 -8.74 3.81 -13.85
C ARG A 250 -7.27 4.07 -14.14
N ALA A 251 -6.77 5.27 -13.82
CA ALA A 251 -5.38 5.65 -14.05
C ALA A 251 -4.41 4.70 -13.33
N ILE A 252 -4.71 4.32 -12.08
CA ILE A 252 -3.90 3.37 -11.31
C ILE A 252 -3.93 1.98 -11.95
N MET A 253 -5.10 1.49 -12.34
CA MET A 253 -5.24 0.18 -13.00
C MET A 253 -4.49 0.17 -14.35
N ASP A 254 -4.69 1.17 -15.19
CA ASP A 254 -4.03 1.30 -16.49
C ASP A 254 -2.51 1.37 -16.33
N PHE A 255 -2.02 2.13 -15.35
CA PHE A 255 -0.59 2.17 -15.02
C PHE A 255 -0.08 0.77 -14.65
N VAL A 256 -0.69 0.09 -13.67
CA VAL A 256 -0.23 -1.23 -13.22
C VAL A 256 -0.28 -2.25 -14.37
N MET A 257 -1.33 -2.22 -15.18
CA MET A 257 -1.49 -3.12 -16.33
C MET A 257 -0.48 -2.81 -17.44
N SER A 258 -0.06 -1.56 -17.60
CA SER A 258 1.02 -1.21 -18.54
C SER A 258 2.42 -1.66 -18.08
N LYS A 259 2.57 -2.08 -16.83
CA LYS A 259 3.85 -2.45 -16.20
C LYS A 259 3.89 -3.94 -15.81
N PRO A 260 4.10 -4.84 -16.78
CA PRO A 260 4.17 -6.28 -16.52
C PRO A 260 5.37 -6.66 -15.64
N ASN A 261 6.38 -5.78 -15.53
CA ASN A 261 7.57 -5.99 -14.71
C ASN A 261 7.38 -5.78 -13.21
N ILE A 262 6.26 -5.19 -12.77
CA ILE A 262 5.93 -5.11 -11.33
C ILE A 262 5.66 -6.52 -10.81
N HIS A 263 6.54 -7.00 -9.95
CA HIS A 263 6.43 -8.30 -9.28
C HIS A 263 5.55 -8.20 -8.03
N SER A 264 5.82 -7.18 -7.22
CA SER A 264 5.16 -6.96 -5.92
C SER A 264 4.71 -5.52 -5.74
N VAL A 265 3.65 -5.37 -4.97
CA VAL A 265 3.06 -4.11 -4.57
C VAL A 265 3.06 -4.02 -3.04
N PHE A 266 3.59 -2.92 -2.50
CA PHE A 266 3.47 -2.55 -1.10
C PHE A 266 2.55 -1.32 -0.98
N HIS A 267 1.46 -1.47 -0.23
CA HIS A 267 0.44 -0.45 -0.07
C HIS A 267 0.42 0.05 1.37
N PHE A 268 0.76 1.32 1.59
CA PHE A 268 0.60 1.98 2.88
C PHE A 268 -0.87 2.37 3.08
N ALA A 269 -1.63 1.51 3.75
CA ALA A 269 -3.10 1.48 3.73
C ALA A 269 -3.69 1.23 5.12
N LEU A 270 -4.98 1.50 5.33
CA LEU A 270 -5.65 1.28 6.61
C LEU A 270 -5.85 -0.21 6.98
N GLN A 271 -5.44 -1.12 6.10
CA GLN A 271 -5.60 -2.56 6.22
C GLN A 271 -4.25 -3.28 6.30
N ASN A 272 -4.26 -4.51 6.83
CA ASN A 272 -3.06 -5.31 7.03
C ASN A 272 -3.16 -6.70 6.41
N ASN A 273 -2.19 -7.03 5.57
CA ASN A 273 -1.85 -8.42 5.21
C ASN A 273 -0.33 -8.60 4.99
N LEU A 274 0.48 -7.64 5.45
CA LEU A 274 1.94 -7.70 5.39
C LEU A 274 2.50 -8.35 6.65
N SER A 275 2.09 -7.90 7.84
CA SER A 275 2.63 -8.43 9.10
C SER A 275 1.90 -9.70 9.58
N GLU A 276 0.71 -9.97 9.05
CA GLU A 276 -0.04 -11.22 9.24
C GLU A 276 -0.40 -11.82 7.87
N ALA A 277 0.03 -13.07 7.65
CA ALA A 277 -0.25 -13.80 6.42
C ALA A 277 -1.69 -14.36 6.43
N TYR A 278 -2.27 -14.49 5.24
CA TYR A 278 -3.55 -15.18 5.09
C TYR A 278 -3.42 -16.66 5.46
N LYS A 279 -4.52 -17.22 5.96
CA LYS A 279 -4.67 -18.67 6.04
C LYS A 279 -5.19 -19.19 4.70
N TYR A 280 -4.52 -20.22 4.18
CA TYR A 280 -5.01 -20.93 3.01
C TYR A 280 -6.39 -21.53 3.27
N ASP A 281 -7.32 -21.30 2.34
CA ASP A 281 -8.65 -21.90 2.35
C ASP A 281 -8.89 -22.64 1.04
N ALA A 282 -8.78 -23.98 1.10
CA ALA A 282 -8.97 -24.86 -0.05
C ALA A 282 -10.36 -24.74 -0.69
N LYS A 283 -11.40 -24.43 0.10
CA LYS A 283 -12.78 -24.33 -0.40
C LYS A 283 -12.93 -23.12 -1.31
N THR A 284 -12.36 -21.98 -0.94
CA THR A 284 -12.44 -20.74 -1.71
C THR A 284 -11.32 -20.59 -2.75
N ALA A 285 -10.23 -21.35 -2.63
CA ALA A 285 -9.16 -21.42 -3.63
C ALA A 285 -9.53 -22.22 -4.90
N THR A 286 -10.49 -23.15 -4.78
CA THR A 286 -10.95 -24.03 -5.88
C THR A 286 -12.22 -23.53 -6.57
N GLN A 287 -12.81 -22.44 -6.09
CA GLN A 287 -13.96 -21.81 -6.74
C GLN A 287 -13.59 -21.22 -8.10
N ARG A 288 -14.60 -21.08 -8.97
CA ARG A 288 -14.45 -20.40 -10.27
C ARG A 288 -13.92 -18.98 -10.11
N ILE A 289 -14.45 -18.24 -9.13
CA ILE A 289 -13.88 -16.98 -8.68
C ILE A 289 -13.05 -17.31 -7.45
N VAL A 290 -11.73 -17.32 -7.61
CA VAL A 290 -10.79 -17.61 -6.53
C VAL A 290 -10.88 -16.49 -5.49
N ARG A 291 -11.14 -16.87 -4.23
CA ARG A 291 -11.31 -15.94 -3.10
C ARG A 291 -10.34 -16.18 -1.94
N SER A 292 -9.39 -17.11 -2.12
CA SER A 292 -8.26 -17.31 -1.23
C SER A 292 -6.96 -17.18 -2.01
N TRP A 293 -5.89 -16.77 -1.33
CA TRP A 293 -4.55 -16.93 -1.88
C TRP A 293 -4.27 -18.41 -2.12
N LEU A 294 -3.57 -18.72 -3.21
CA LEU A 294 -3.20 -20.11 -3.51
C LEU A 294 -2.16 -20.62 -2.51
N GLU A 295 -2.13 -21.94 -2.30
CA GLU A 295 -1.33 -22.54 -1.22
C GLU A 295 0.16 -22.16 -1.29
N LYS A 296 0.76 -22.15 -2.49
CA LYS A 296 2.16 -21.74 -2.68
C LYS A 296 2.35 -20.24 -2.43
N ASP A 297 1.38 -19.42 -2.84
CA ASP A 297 1.42 -17.97 -2.63
C ASP A 297 1.28 -17.62 -1.13
N VAL A 298 0.50 -18.39 -0.36
CA VAL A 298 0.43 -18.26 1.11
C VAL A 298 1.79 -18.53 1.74
N LYS A 299 2.51 -19.57 1.32
CA LYS A 299 3.88 -19.87 1.82
C LYS A 299 4.86 -18.72 1.54
N VAL A 300 4.72 -18.09 0.37
CA VAL A 300 5.48 -16.88 0.04
C VAL A 300 5.09 -15.73 0.97
N GLN A 301 3.80 -15.51 1.21
CA GLN A 301 3.34 -14.48 2.14
C GLN A 301 3.87 -14.73 3.55
N GLU A 302 3.88 -15.97 4.06
CA GLU A 302 4.44 -16.31 5.37
C GLU A 302 5.93 -15.95 5.47
N GLN A 303 6.73 -16.26 4.44
CA GLN A 303 8.14 -15.85 4.34
C GLN A 303 8.28 -14.32 4.39
N VAL A 304 7.42 -13.61 3.65
CA VAL A 304 7.40 -12.15 3.58
C VAL A 304 7.02 -11.52 4.92
N SER A 305 5.93 -11.99 5.55
CA SER A 305 5.50 -11.55 6.87
C SER A 305 6.55 -11.84 7.94
N LYS A 306 7.23 -12.99 7.88
CA LYS A 306 8.34 -13.29 8.78
C LYS A 306 9.48 -12.28 8.60
N GLY A 307 9.91 -12.05 7.36
CA GLY A 307 10.96 -11.08 7.06
C GLY A 307 10.61 -9.66 7.50
N PHE A 308 9.36 -9.23 7.31
CA PHE A 308 8.88 -7.93 7.77
C PHE A 308 8.91 -7.84 9.31
N ASN A 309 8.39 -8.85 10.01
CA ASN A 309 8.35 -8.89 11.48
C ASN A 309 9.74 -9.04 12.14
N GLU A 310 10.75 -9.53 11.40
CA GLU A 310 12.14 -9.54 11.86
C GLU A 310 12.72 -8.12 11.93
N SER A 311 12.25 -7.19 11.09
CA SER A 311 12.69 -5.79 11.09
C SER A 311 11.74 -4.89 11.88
N TYR A 312 10.44 -4.97 11.64
CA TYR A 312 9.38 -4.15 12.24
C TYR A 312 8.90 -4.72 13.58
N LYS A 313 9.12 -4.00 14.67
CA LYS A 313 8.91 -4.51 16.05
C LYS A 313 7.56 -4.17 16.62
N THR A 314 6.92 -3.11 16.13
CA THR A 314 5.58 -2.73 16.56
C THR A 314 4.57 -3.80 16.11
N LYS A 315 3.72 -4.24 17.03
CA LYS A 315 2.69 -5.24 16.75
C LYS A 315 1.34 -4.58 16.54
N GLU A 316 0.56 -5.15 15.63
CA GLU A 316 -0.82 -4.78 15.41
C GLU A 316 -1.61 -4.93 16.72
N THR A 317 -2.33 -3.88 17.08
CA THR A 317 -3.15 -3.83 18.31
C THR A 317 -4.63 -4.02 18.02
N THR A 318 -5.07 -3.80 16.78
CA THR A 318 -6.45 -3.97 16.31
C THR A 318 -6.44 -4.68 14.97
N LYS A 319 -7.35 -5.63 14.74
CA LYS A 319 -7.46 -6.35 13.47
C LYS A 319 -7.88 -5.41 12.32
N LEU A 320 -7.04 -5.29 11.29
CA LEU A 320 -7.29 -4.45 10.12
C LEU A 320 -7.54 -5.29 8.85
N ALA A 321 -8.81 -5.66 8.63
CA ALA A 321 -9.19 -6.51 7.49
C ALA A 321 -9.05 -5.80 6.14
N ILE A 322 -8.69 -6.54 5.09
CA ILE A 322 -8.72 -6.03 3.71
C ILE A 322 -10.18 -5.79 3.29
N PRO A 323 -10.57 -4.56 2.90
CA PRO A 323 -11.94 -4.27 2.50
C PRO A 323 -12.25 -4.79 1.09
N LYS A 324 -13.56 -4.94 0.83
CA LYS A 324 -14.13 -5.18 -0.50
C LYS A 324 -13.78 -4.05 -1.47
N GLY A 325 -13.55 -4.39 -2.75
CA GLY A 325 -13.20 -3.39 -3.77
C GLY A 325 -11.86 -2.69 -3.52
N SER A 326 -10.96 -3.30 -2.73
CA SER A 326 -9.66 -2.71 -2.42
C SER A 326 -8.64 -2.88 -3.55
N PHE A 327 -7.72 -1.93 -3.61
CA PHE A 327 -6.54 -1.99 -4.47
C PHE A 327 -5.74 -3.26 -4.17
N SER A 328 -5.44 -3.50 -2.89
CA SER A 328 -4.57 -4.59 -2.49
C SER A 328 -5.12 -5.96 -2.91
N ALA A 329 -6.43 -6.19 -2.76
CA ALA A 329 -7.04 -7.43 -3.24
C ALA A 329 -7.00 -7.52 -4.77
N THR A 330 -7.32 -6.43 -5.47
CA THR A 330 -7.35 -6.39 -6.94
C THR A 330 -5.97 -6.66 -7.56
N MET A 331 -4.88 -6.15 -6.95
CA MET A 331 -3.52 -6.42 -7.41
C MET A 331 -3.20 -7.92 -7.43
N TYR A 332 -3.59 -8.66 -6.40
CA TYR A 332 -3.43 -10.11 -6.41
C TYR A 332 -4.41 -10.75 -7.39
N TYR A 333 -5.72 -10.57 -7.19
CA TYR A 333 -6.76 -11.33 -7.88
C TYR A 333 -6.93 -11.05 -9.38
N HIS A 334 -6.65 -9.82 -9.84
CA HIS A 334 -6.82 -9.44 -11.24
C HIS A 334 -5.49 -9.26 -11.98
N SER A 335 -4.43 -8.81 -11.29
CA SER A 335 -3.13 -8.58 -11.94
C SER A 335 -2.08 -9.66 -11.67
N GLY A 336 -2.36 -10.63 -10.79
CA GLY A 336 -1.44 -11.74 -10.50
C GLY A 336 -0.12 -11.30 -9.87
N LYS A 337 -0.12 -10.15 -9.18
CA LYS A 337 1.03 -9.57 -8.49
C LYS A 337 0.93 -9.86 -7.00
N PHE A 338 2.05 -10.08 -6.33
CA PHE A 338 2.03 -10.13 -4.86
C PHE A 338 1.66 -8.75 -4.32
N SER A 339 0.78 -8.69 -3.33
CA SER A 339 0.21 -7.45 -2.84
C SER A 339 0.13 -7.47 -1.32
N PHE A 340 0.85 -6.55 -0.69
CA PHE A 340 0.99 -6.44 0.76
C PHE A 340 0.60 -5.05 1.22
N ALA A 341 -0.30 -4.97 2.18
CA ALA A 341 -0.84 -3.76 2.77
C ALA A 341 -0.43 -3.68 4.25
N HIS A 342 -0.12 -2.46 4.70
CA HIS A 342 0.22 -2.18 6.09
C HIS A 342 -0.08 -0.70 6.40
N PRO A 343 -0.60 -0.35 7.58
CA PRO A 343 -0.84 1.06 7.99
C PRO A 343 0.45 1.84 8.24
N GLY A 344 1.60 1.16 8.27
CA GLY A 344 2.89 1.79 8.57
C GLY A 344 3.08 2.08 10.06
N TRP A 345 2.00 2.22 10.83
CA TRP A 345 2.03 2.50 12.26
C TRP A 345 0.83 1.89 13.00
N TYR A 346 0.99 1.65 14.31
CA TYR A 346 -0.09 1.28 15.24
C TYR A 346 0.08 1.99 16.58
N PRO A 347 -1.02 2.28 17.31
CA PRO A 347 -0.93 2.67 18.70
C PRO A 347 -0.33 1.51 19.51
N ASN A 348 0.80 1.75 20.18
CA ASN A 348 1.53 0.72 20.92
C ASN A 348 1.40 0.93 22.43
N ILE A 349 0.61 0.08 23.07
CA ILE A 349 0.40 0.12 24.52
C ILE A 349 1.37 -0.85 25.19
N ALA A 350 2.05 -0.39 26.24
CA ALA A 350 2.89 -1.25 27.06
C ALA A 350 2.08 -2.42 27.64
N LYS A 351 2.61 -3.64 27.52
CA LYS A 351 1.98 -4.81 28.14
C LYS A 351 2.05 -4.68 29.65
N ASP A 352 0.91 -4.81 30.31
CA ASP A 352 0.84 -4.91 31.77
C ASP A 352 1.49 -6.22 32.23
N THR A 353 2.72 -6.13 32.75
CA THR A 353 3.50 -7.29 33.24
C THR A 353 3.06 -7.78 34.62
N THR A 354 2.07 -7.14 35.24
CA THR A 354 1.57 -7.53 36.58
C THR A 354 0.43 -8.56 36.52
N LYS A 355 -0.20 -8.75 35.36
CA LYS A 355 -1.27 -9.75 35.17
C LYS A 355 -0.68 -11.10 34.78
N GLY A 356 -0.87 -12.09 35.65
CA GLY A 356 -0.40 -13.48 35.46
C GLY A 356 -1.00 -14.19 34.24
N LYS A 357 -0.50 -15.39 33.95
CA LYS A 357 -0.84 -16.22 32.77
C LYS A 357 -2.33 -16.59 32.64
N ASP A 358 -3.14 -16.35 33.68
CA ASP A 358 -4.58 -16.67 33.75
C ASP A 358 -5.49 -15.64 33.06
N ALA A 359 -4.96 -14.49 32.62
CA ALA A 359 -5.69 -13.51 31.80
C ALA A 359 -5.91 -13.96 30.34
N LYS A 360 -5.74 -15.26 30.02
CA LYS A 360 -6.00 -15.81 28.67
C LYS A 360 -7.47 -16.08 28.38
N MET A 361 -8.36 -16.05 29.38
CA MET A 361 -9.79 -16.35 29.22
C MET A 361 -10.74 -15.13 29.22
N GLU A 362 -10.27 -13.92 29.48
CA GLU A 362 -11.05 -12.68 29.30
C GLU A 362 -10.33 -11.68 28.39
N LYS A 363 -9.94 -12.09 27.18
CA LYS A 363 -9.81 -11.11 26.10
C LYS A 363 -11.21 -10.74 25.63
N LYS A 364 -11.95 -9.95 26.42
CA LYS A 364 -12.92 -9.02 25.81
C LYS A 364 -12.13 -8.26 24.75
N THR A 365 -12.59 -8.31 23.49
CA THR A 365 -11.95 -7.58 22.41
C THR A 365 -12.11 -6.10 22.74
N GLU A 366 -11.06 -5.50 23.28
CA GLU A 366 -11.01 -4.07 23.54
C GLU A 366 -11.18 -3.33 22.21
N SER A 367 -12.00 -2.28 22.18
CA SER A 367 -12.27 -1.53 20.95
C SER A 367 -11.03 -0.75 20.50
N ALA A 368 -10.96 -0.42 19.21
CA ALA A 368 -9.84 0.31 18.63
C ALA A 368 -9.69 1.71 19.27
N GLU A 369 -10.82 2.37 19.54
CA GLU A 369 -10.90 3.67 20.19
C GLU A 369 -10.33 3.61 21.61
N LYS A 370 -10.65 2.58 22.37
CA LYS A 370 -10.15 2.41 23.74
C LYS A 370 -8.66 2.13 23.79
N ILE A 371 -8.16 1.31 22.87
CA ILE A 371 -6.71 1.11 22.68
C ILE A 371 -6.04 2.45 22.33
N PHE A 372 -6.63 3.22 21.42
CA PHE A 372 -6.10 4.51 21.02
C PHE A 372 -6.05 5.51 22.19
N LEU A 373 -7.12 5.64 22.97
CA LEU A 373 -7.17 6.53 24.13
C LEU A 373 -6.16 6.17 25.22
N LYS A 374 -5.99 4.87 25.51
CA LYS A 374 -4.93 4.41 26.42
C LYS A 374 -3.53 4.76 25.92
N TRP A 375 -3.31 4.67 24.60
CA TRP A 375 -2.06 5.09 23.99
C TRP A 375 -1.84 6.61 24.12
N LEU A 376 -2.88 7.43 23.91
CA LEU A 376 -2.80 8.88 24.14
C LEU A 376 -2.39 9.20 25.58
N ASP A 377 -2.99 8.54 26.57
CA ASP A 377 -2.66 8.76 27.98
C ASP A 377 -1.22 8.34 28.30
N GLN A 378 -0.78 7.19 27.78
CA GLN A 378 0.58 6.69 27.95
C GLN A 378 1.63 7.68 27.39
N GLU A 379 1.37 8.22 26.20
CA GLU A 379 2.26 9.14 25.50
C GLU A 379 2.05 10.61 25.90
N LYS A 380 1.06 10.91 26.76
CA LYS A 380 0.68 12.25 27.22
C LYS A 380 0.28 13.18 26.06
N LEU A 381 -0.45 12.64 25.10
CA LEU A 381 -0.96 13.34 23.93
C LEU A 381 -2.38 13.84 24.19
N THR A 382 -2.56 15.16 24.25
CA THR A 382 -3.82 15.78 24.70
C THR A 382 -4.68 16.37 23.59
N ASN A 383 -4.12 16.59 22.39
CA ASN A 383 -4.80 17.33 21.31
C ASN A 383 -5.60 16.42 20.36
N GLN A 384 -5.58 15.11 20.62
CA GLN A 384 -6.21 14.09 19.79
C GLN A 384 -7.59 13.67 20.32
N PHE A 385 -8.00 14.22 21.47
CA PHE A 385 -9.32 14.04 22.04
C PHE A 385 -9.89 15.40 22.45
N ILE A 386 -11.10 15.69 21.99
CA ILE A 386 -11.86 16.89 22.32
C ILE A 386 -12.78 16.55 23.49
N ASN A 387 -12.65 17.28 24.58
CA ASN A 387 -13.49 17.07 25.75
C ASN A 387 -14.95 17.37 25.45
N TRP A 388 -15.83 16.48 25.92
CA TRP A 388 -17.28 16.65 25.87
C TRP A 388 -17.68 17.99 26.51
N THR A 389 -18.21 18.88 25.69
CA THR A 389 -18.60 20.24 26.07
C THR A 389 -20.09 20.42 25.79
N ALA A 390 -20.82 20.92 26.78
CA ALA A 390 -22.26 21.14 26.64
C ALA A 390 -22.55 22.25 25.62
N VAL A 391 -23.52 22.01 24.73
CA VAL A 391 -23.97 22.96 23.71
C VAL A 391 -25.50 23.07 23.73
N ASN A 392 -26.02 24.22 23.29
CA ASN A 392 -27.44 24.37 23.02
C ASN A 392 -27.71 23.92 21.58
N HIS A 393 -28.57 22.90 21.42
CA HIS A 393 -28.86 22.32 20.11
C HIS A 393 -30.28 22.63 19.65
N PRO A 394 -30.49 23.12 18.40
CA PRO A 394 -31.83 23.46 17.91
C PRO A 394 -32.77 22.24 17.81
N ASP A 395 -32.27 21.06 17.47
CA ASP A 395 -33.08 19.83 17.33
C ASP A 395 -33.40 19.13 18.66
N PHE A 396 -32.72 19.51 19.75
CA PHE A 396 -32.91 18.89 21.06
C PHE A 396 -33.19 19.96 22.13
N PRO A 397 -34.26 20.76 21.98
CA PRO A 397 -34.56 21.84 22.90
C PRO A 397 -34.82 21.31 24.31
N GLY A 398 -34.10 21.86 25.29
CA GLY A 398 -34.24 21.47 26.70
C GLY A 398 -33.60 20.12 27.08
N GLN A 399 -32.90 19.46 26.15
CA GLN A 399 -32.12 18.26 26.45
C GLN A 399 -30.65 18.61 26.67
N LYS A 400 -29.93 17.72 27.36
CA LYS A 400 -28.48 17.85 27.55
C LYS A 400 -27.76 17.30 26.32
N VAL A 401 -27.10 18.19 25.58
CA VAL A 401 -26.31 17.86 24.40
C VAL A 401 -24.85 18.22 24.67
N GLU A 402 -23.94 17.28 24.41
CA GLU A 402 -22.50 17.49 24.53
C GLU A 402 -21.80 17.13 23.22
N VAL A 403 -20.81 17.94 22.84
CA VAL A 403 -19.98 17.75 21.65
C VAL A 403 -18.55 17.44 22.06
N GLY A 404 -17.94 16.44 21.45
CA GLY A 404 -16.58 16.02 21.71
C GLY A 404 -16.29 14.62 21.15
N GLY A 405 -15.13 14.06 21.52
CA GLY A 405 -14.71 12.74 21.06
C GLY A 405 -13.29 12.74 20.51
N ILE A 406 -12.93 11.66 19.82
CA ILE A 406 -11.62 11.57 19.16
C ILE A 406 -11.59 12.58 18.01
N ALA A 407 -10.51 13.37 17.93
CA ALA A 407 -10.36 14.36 16.88
C ALA A 407 -10.29 13.69 15.49
N PRO A 408 -10.83 14.32 14.43
CA PRO A 408 -10.77 13.79 13.06
C PRO A 408 -9.37 13.34 12.68
N TYR A 409 -9.27 12.22 11.96
CA TYR A 409 -8.02 11.61 11.49
C TYR A 409 -7.08 11.05 12.56
N ALA A 410 -7.27 11.37 13.85
CA ALA A 410 -6.26 11.13 14.88
C ALA A 410 -5.91 9.64 15.08
N MET A 411 -6.89 8.75 14.90
CA MET A 411 -6.69 7.29 15.10
C MET A 411 -5.69 6.68 14.11
N TRP A 412 -5.55 7.27 12.92
CA TRP A 412 -4.75 6.72 11.82
C TRP A 412 -3.51 7.54 11.50
N ASN A 413 -3.41 8.74 12.08
CA ASN A 413 -2.38 9.71 11.72
C ASN A 413 -1.67 10.20 12.99
N PRO A 414 -0.66 9.45 13.48
CA PRO A 414 0.05 9.82 14.70
C PRO A 414 0.86 11.10 14.46
N PRO A 415 1.43 11.71 15.52
CA PRO A 415 2.46 12.72 15.35
C PRO A 415 3.61 12.20 14.45
N PHE A 416 4.17 13.09 13.63
CA PHE A 416 5.14 12.73 12.59
C PHE A 416 6.33 11.88 13.07
N SER A 417 6.83 12.14 14.29
CA SER A 417 7.96 11.42 14.89
C SER A 417 7.73 9.90 15.03
N TYR A 418 6.49 9.46 15.18
CA TYR A 418 6.17 8.02 15.25
C TYR A 418 6.30 7.33 13.88
N LEU A 419 6.15 8.07 12.78
CA LEU A 419 6.33 7.55 11.43
C LEU A 419 7.80 7.37 11.09
N GLU A 420 8.68 8.29 11.51
CA GLU A 420 10.13 8.18 11.24
C GLU A 420 10.70 6.87 11.78
N LYS A 421 10.41 6.54 13.05
CA LYS A 421 10.83 5.28 13.66
C LYS A 421 10.26 4.07 12.93
N SER A 422 8.97 4.10 12.62
CA SER A 422 8.30 3.00 11.93
C SER A 422 8.88 2.74 10.54
N ILE A 423 9.28 3.82 9.84
CA ILE A 423 9.89 3.74 8.52
C ILE A 423 11.37 3.36 8.58
N GLU A 424 12.11 3.77 9.62
CA GLU A 424 13.45 3.23 9.90
C GLU A 424 13.42 1.69 9.95
N GLU A 425 12.54 1.13 10.78
CA GLU A 425 12.42 -0.32 10.95
C GLU A 425 11.96 -1.02 9.66
N SER A 426 10.92 -0.51 8.99
CA SER A 426 10.40 -1.16 7.78
C SER A 426 11.33 -1.01 6.55
N SER A 427 12.13 0.05 6.48
CA SER A 427 13.06 0.30 5.36
C SER A 427 14.13 -0.79 5.21
N VAL A 428 14.58 -1.36 6.33
CA VAL A 428 15.52 -2.50 6.34
C VAL A 428 14.94 -3.68 5.59
N PHE A 429 13.66 -3.99 5.85
CA PHE A 429 12.96 -5.06 5.16
C PHE A 429 12.74 -4.73 3.67
N PHE A 430 12.30 -3.52 3.33
CA PHE A 430 12.05 -3.16 1.93
C PHE A 430 13.32 -3.21 1.08
N LEU A 431 14.48 -2.76 1.60
CA LEU A 431 15.77 -2.91 0.93
C LEU A 431 16.12 -4.40 0.71
N LYS A 432 15.96 -5.23 1.74
CA LYS A 432 16.18 -6.68 1.66
C LYS A 432 15.25 -7.35 0.64
N TYR A 433 14.00 -6.89 0.52
CA TYR A 433 13.03 -7.45 -0.41
C TYR A 433 13.44 -7.27 -1.89
N PHE A 434 14.12 -6.19 -2.25
CA PHE A 434 14.66 -6.04 -3.61
C PHE A 434 15.64 -7.15 -3.99
N GLU A 435 16.41 -7.66 -3.02
CA GLU A 435 17.35 -8.77 -3.20
C GLU A 435 16.61 -10.12 -3.34
N TRP A 436 15.37 -10.21 -2.85
CA TRP A 436 14.56 -11.42 -2.92
C TRP A 436 13.90 -11.63 -4.28
N LEU A 437 13.75 -10.56 -5.07
CA LEU A 437 13.10 -10.60 -6.38
C LEU A 437 13.68 -11.71 -7.27
N PRO A 438 12.81 -12.40 -8.04
CA PRO A 438 13.23 -13.52 -8.87
C PRO A 438 14.25 -13.09 -9.91
N THR A 439 15.13 -14.03 -10.30
CA THR A 439 16.15 -13.82 -11.32
C THR A 439 16.29 -15.09 -12.14
N THR A 440 16.05 -15.01 -13.44
CA THR A 440 16.21 -16.16 -14.35
C THR A 440 17.67 -16.30 -14.76
N LEU A 441 18.21 -17.51 -14.67
CA LEU A 441 19.53 -17.87 -15.18
C LEU A 441 19.46 -19.05 -16.14
N ILE A 442 20.39 -19.10 -17.08
CA ILE A 442 20.60 -20.24 -17.99
C ILE A 442 21.91 -20.94 -17.60
N THR A 443 21.81 -22.16 -17.10
CA THR A 443 22.91 -22.97 -16.57
C THR A 443 23.04 -24.30 -17.31
N ASN A 444 24.06 -25.10 -16.96
CA ASN A 444 24.31 -26.45 -17.48
C ASN A 444 24.25 -26.54 -19.02
N GLN A 445 24.97 -25.64 -19.68
CA GLN A 445 24.95 -25.50 -21.12
C GLN A 445 25.75 -26.65 -21.74
N LYS A 446 25.09 -27.47 -22.57
CA LYS A 446 25.73 -28.60 -23.25
C LYS A 446 25.44 -28.55 -24.74
N VAL A 447 26.49 -28.72 -25.55
CA VAL A 447 26.40 -28.85 -27.00
C VAL A 447 27.08 -30.15 -27.40
N ASP A 448 26.28 -31.13 -27.79
CA ASP A 448 26.77 -32.41 -28.32
C ASP A 448 26.72 -32.36 -29.84
N LYS A 449 27.89 -32.46 -30.48
CA LYS A 449 27.98 -32.62 -31.94
C LYS A 449 27.54 -34.03 -32.33
N LEU A 450 26.68 -34.11 -33.33
CA LEU A 450 26.22 -35.34 -33.98
C LEU A 450 26.69 -35.30 -35.45
N ASP A 451 26.28 -36.30 -36.24
CA ASP A 451 26.62 -36.35 -37.66
C ASP A 451 25.86 -35.32 -38.50
N ASN A 452 26.33 -35.08 -39.73
CA ASN A 452 25.67 -34.21 -40.73
C ASN A 452 25.43 -32.76 -40.27
N ASN A 453 26.40 -32.18 -39.54
CA ASN A 453 26.32 -30.82 -38.97
C ASN A 453 25.09 -30.64 -38.08
N LEU A 454 24.71 -31.69 -37.36
CA LEU A 454 23.60 -31.70 -36.42
C LEU A 454 24.14 -31.58 -35.00
N PHE A 455 23.50 -30.77 -34.17
CA PHE A 455 23.93 -30.50 -32.80
C PHE A 455 22.74 -30.68 -31.87
N ARG A 456 22.95 -31.41 -30.77
CA ARG A 456 22.01 -31.42 -29.65
C ARG A 456 22.44 -30.36 -28.65
N ILE A 457 21.56 -29.43 -28.36
CA ILE A 457 21.80 -28.35 -27.38
C ILE A 457 20.88 -28.60 -26.20
N THR A 458 21.44 -28.64 -25.00
CA THR A 458 20.69 -28.80 -23.75
C THR A 458 21.06 -27.68 -22.79
N VAL A 459 20.06 -27.08 -22.16
CA VAL A 459 20.25 -26.05 -21.12
C VAL A 459 19.27 -26.26 -19.99
N THR A 460 19.66 -25.81 -18.79
CA THR A 460 18.78 -25.70 -17.64
C THR A 460 18.39 -24.24 -17.42
N ILE A 461 17.10 -23.98 -17.25
CA ILE A 461 16.57 -22.68 -16.86
C ILE A 461 16.25 -22.73 -15.38
N THR A 462 16.75 -21.78 -14.58
CA THR A 462 16.60 -21.77 -13.12
C THR A 462 16.15 -20.39 -12.62
N ASN A 463 15.25 -20.35 -11.64
CA ASN A 463 15.02 -19.15 -10.82
C ASN A 463 15.98 -19.16 -9.61
N LYS A 464 16.88 -18.19 -9.53
CA LYS A 464 17.83 -18.03 -8.41
C LYS A 464 17.44 -16.97 -7.39
N GLY A 465 16.30 -16.31 -7.56
CA GLY A 465 15.76 -15.44 -6.51
C GLY A 465 15.10 -16.22 -5.37
N LEU A 466 14.75 -15.50 -4.31
CA LEU A 466 14.09 -16.05 -3.12
C LEU A 466 12.55 -16.01 -3.20
N LEU A 467 12.03 -15.45 -4.29
CA LEU A 467 10.61 -15.37 -4.61
C LEU A 467 10.35 -16.10 -5.94
N PRO A 468 9.14 -16.61 -6.17
CA PRO A 468 8.78 -17.18 -7.46
C PRO A 468 8.78 -16.10 -8.55
N SER A 469 8.88 -16.51 -9.82
CA SER A 469 8.88 -15.58 -10.96
C SER A 469 7.68 -14.63 -10.94
N TYR A 470 6.52 -15.10 -10.49
CA TYR A 470 5.31 -14.32 -10.23
C TYR A 470 4.38 -15.15 -9.32
N ALA A 471 3.29 -14.58 -8.81
CA ALA A 471 2.32 -15.35 -8.00
C ALA A 471 1.74 -16.51 -8.82
N GLU A 472 1.48 -17.67 -8.23
CA GLU A 472 0.87 -18.81 -8.93
C GLU A 472 -0.51 -18.44 -9.50
N LEU A 473 -1.23 -17.53 -8.84
CA LEU A 473 -2.45 -16.96 -9.39
C LEU A 473 -2.24 -16.28 -10.77
N GLY A 474 -1.03 -15.76 -11.01
CA GLY A 474 -0.53 -15.27 -12.30
C GLY A 474 -0.74 -16.24 -13.46
N ASP A 475 -0.71 -17.56 -13.23
CA ASP A 475 -0.99 -18.56 -14.26
C ASP A 475 -2.48 -18.67 -14.63
N LYS A 476 -3.37 -18.22 -13.73
CA LYS A 476 -4.83 -18.21 -13.94
C LYS A 476 -5.29 -16.89 -14.57
N VAL A 477 -4.62 -15.77 -14.27
CA VAL A 477 -4.92 -14.46 -14.88
C VAL A 477 -4.23 -14.34 -16.24
N ARG A 478 -4.93 -13.85 -17.26
CA ARG A 478 -4.40 -13.75 -18.63
C ARG A 478 -3.47 -12.55 -18.85
N PHE A 479 -3.01 -11.93 -17.77
CA PHE A 479 -2.22 -10.71 -17.78
C PHE A 479 -0.73 -10.97 -17.58
N THR A 480 -0.36 -11.92 -16.72
CA THR A 480 1.03 -12.13 -16.33
C THR A 480 1.82 -12.87 -17.41
N SER A 481 2.96 -12.29 -17.81
CA SER A 481 3.86 -12.93 -18.78
C SER A 481 4.58 -14.13 -18.17
N LYS A 482 4.36 -15.29 -18.76
CA LYS A 482 5.05 -16.55 -18.41
C LYS A 482 6.55 -16.46 -18.68
N VAL A 483 7.32 -17.33 -18.02
CA VAL A 483 8.76 -17.45 -18.30
C VAL A 483 8.91 -18.01 -19.72
N LYS A 484 9.43 -17.18 -20.63
CA LYS A 484 9.61 -17.53 -22.04
C LYS A 484 11.05 -17.95 -22.25
N THR A 485 11.26 -19.12 -22.83
CA THR A 485 12.57 -19.51 -23.39
C THR A 485 12.50 -19.65 -24.90
N GLU A 486 13.42 -19.00 -25.60
CA GLU A 486 13.46 -18.96 -27.06
C GLU A 486 14.87 -19.27 -27.58
N LEU A 487 14.95 -20.18 -28.55
CA LEU A 487 16.17 -20.45 -29.31
C LEU A 487 16.17 -19.59 -30.58
N VAL A 488 17.10 -18.65 -30.65
CA VAL A 488 17.32 -17.74 -31.78
C VAL A 488 18.45 -18.31 -32.65
N LEU A 489 18.09 -18.68 -33.87
CA LEU A 489 18.99 -19.20 -34.90
C LEU A 489 19.47 -18.08 -35.82
N GLN A 490 20.62 -18.29 -36.47
CA GLN A 490 21.24 -17.35 -37.41
C GLN A 490 21.56 -18.03 -38.75
N GLY A 491 21.61 -17.22 -39.82
CA GLY A 491 21.97 -17.69 -41.16
C GLY A 491 21.10 -18.84 -41.65
N ASN A 492 21.74 -19.92 -42.09
CA ASN A 492 21.06 -21.09 -42.68
C ASN A 492 20.76 -22.21 -41.66
N GLN A 493 20.90 -21.93 -40.36
CA GLN A 493 20.63 -22.91 -39.30
C GLN A 493 19.14 -23.31 -39.28
N LYS A 494 18.86 -24.58 -39.00
CA LYS A 494 17.49 -25.12 -38.92
C LYS A 494 17.27 -25.86 -37.61
N ARG A 495 16.17 -25.54 -36.90
CA ARG A 495 15.70 -26.34 -35.77
C ARG A 495 14.98 -27.58 -36.31
N ILE A 496 15.60 -28.74 -36.12
CA ILE A 496 15.04 -30.05 -36.53
C ILE A 496 14.06 -30.57 -35.48
N ALA A 497 14.39 -30.39 -34.19
CA ALA A 497 13.53 -30.79 -33.07
C ALA A 497 13.65 -29.83 -31.89
N GLY A 498 12.68 -29.90 -30.96
CA GLY A 498 12.52 -28.99 -29.84
C GLY A 498 11.58 -27.83 -30.15
N LYS A 499 11.03 -27.20 -29.11
CA LYS A 499 10.08 -26.09 -29.25
C LYS A 499 10.79 -24.82 -29.71
N LYS A 500 10.16 -24.03 -30.57
CA LYS A 500 10.69 -22.68 -30.92
C LYS A 500 10.69 -21.77 -29.69
N ILE A 501 9.56 -21.78 -28.99
CA ILE A 501 9.27 -21.01 -27.80
C ILE A 501 8.70 -22.00 -26.79
N ASP A 502 9.27 -22.03 -25.60
CA ASP A 502 8.69 -22.69 -24.44
C ASP A 502 8.16 -21.62 -23.47
N LEU A 503 6.96 -21.85 -22.94
CA LEU A 503 6.33 -20.99 -21.94
C LEU A 503 6.12 -21.81 -20.67
N HIS A 504 6.91 -21.50 -19.65
CA HIS A 504 6.83 -22.16 -18.36
C HIS A 504 5.96 -21.38 -17.39
N ALA A 505 5.17 -22.10 -16.59
CA ALA A 505 4.40 -21.57 -15.47
C ALA A 505 5.33 -20.92 -14.41
N SER A 506 4.74 -20.36 -13.35
CA SER A 506 5.52 -19.69 -12.30
C SER A 506 6.65 -20.57 -11.77
N LEU A 507 7.89 -20.10 -11.90
CA LEU A 507 9.09 -20.82 -11.49
C LEU A 507 9.43 -20.47 -10.04
N GLN A 508 9.27 -21.45 -9.14
CA GLN A 508 9.51 -21.30 -7.71
C GLN A 508 10.99 -21.03 -7.39
N PRO A 509 11.33 -20.53 -6.18
CA PRO A 509 12.71 -20.37 -5.77
C PRO A 509 13.51 -21.66 -5.92
N ASN A 510 14.67 -21.58 -6.59
CA ASN A 510 15.54 -22.72 -6.95
C ASN A 510 14.93 -23.78 -7.88
N GLU A 511 13.69 -23.62 -8.33
CA GLU A 511 13.11 -24.51 -9.32
C GLU A 511 13.82 -24.36 -10.66
N SER A 512 13.95 -25.48 -11.37
CA SER A 512 14.62 -25.55 -12.65
C SER A 512 13.90 -26.49 -13.60
N PHE A 513 13.98 -26.21 -14.89
CA PHE A 513 13.54 -27.13 -15.94
C PHE A 513 14.57 -27.18 -17.07
N GLU A 514 14.60 -28.31 -17.78
CA GLU A 514 15.54 -28.54 -18.87
C GLU A 514 14.85 -28.39 -20.22
N LEU A 515 15.55 -27.79 -21.18
CA LEU A 515 15.15 -27.77 -22.58
C LEU A 515 16.25 -28.34 -23.45
N THR A 516 15.83 -29.10 -24.46
CA THR A 516 16.73 -29.68 -25.46
C THR A 516 16.25 -29.38 -26.87
N TRP A 517 17.18 -29.02 -27.75
CA TRP A 517 16.97 -28.77 -29.17
C TRP A 517 17.90 -29.60 -30.02
N LEU A 518 17.46 -29.87 -31.25
CA LEU A 518 18.28 -30.44 -32.30
C LEU A 518 18.40 -29.40 -33.43
N VAL A 519 19.60 -28.93 -33.69
CA VAL A 519 19.88 -27.85 -34.65
C VAL A 519 20.83 -28.35 -35.73
N GLN A 520 20.47 -28.14 -36.99
CA GLN A 520 21.34 -28.39 -38.12
C GLN A 520 21.97 -27.08 -38.60
N GLY A 521 23.29 -27.08 -38.80
CA GLY A 521 24.08 -25.93 -39.23
C GLY A 521 25.11 -25.51 -38.18
N SER A 522 26.14 -24.80 -38.63
CA SER A 522 27.26 -24.32 -37.79
C SER A 522 27.10 -22.84 -37.42
N GLY A 523 27.97 -22.36 -36.53
CA GLY A 523 28.04 -20.97 -36.08
C GLY A 523 27.27 -20.69 -34.79
N LYS A 524 27.04 -19.40 -34.50
CA LYS A 524 26.47 -18.97 -33.23
C LYS A 524 24.96 -19.18 -33.18
N ILE A 525 24.47 -19.56 -32.00
CA ILE A 525 23.06 -19.54 -31.61
C ILE A 525 22.91 -18.74 -30.32
N THR A 526 21.72 -18.16 -30.10
CA THR A 526 21.42 -17.46 -28.85
C THR A 526 20.21 -18.10 -28.18
N ILE A 527 20.29 -18.33 -26.88
CA ILE A 527 19.15 -18.77 -26.06
C ILE A 527 18.80 -17.62 -25.12
N GLN A 528 17.54 -17.20 -25.17
CA GLN A 528 16.99 -16.13 -24.34
C GLN A 528 15.97 -16.74 -23.39
N SER A 529 16.03 -16.43 -22.10
CA SER A 529 15.07 -16.95 -21.11
C SER A 529 14.73 -15.92 -20.04
N GLY A 530 13.44 -15.81 -19.72
CA GLY A 530 12.95 -14.99 -18.61
C GLY A 530 11.54 -14.44 -18.83
N CYS A 531 11.10 -13.56 -17.93
CA CYS A 531 9.90 -12.74 -18.10
C CYS A 531 10.08 -11.37 -17.46
N ALA A 532 9.07 -10.50 -17.57
CA ALA A 532 9.18 -9.11 -17.15
C ALA A 532 9.56 -8.93 -15.66
N THR A 533 9.13 -9.86 -14.80
CA THR A 533 9.39 -9.84 -13.36
C THR A 533 10.70 -10.50 -12.96
N THR A 534 11.35 -11.28 -13.84
CA THR A 534 12.64 -11.94 -13.56
C THR A 534 13.82 -11.33 -14.31
N GLY A 535 13.54 -10.45 -15.27
CA GLY A 535 14.50 -10.00 -16.27
C GLY A 535 14.72 -11.06 -17.34
N VAL A 536 15.60 -10.76 -18.31
CA VAL A 536 15.91 -11.69 -19.41
C VAL A 536 17.39 -12.06 -19.35
N SER A 537 17.67 -13.35 -19.27
CA SER A 537 19.01 -13.92 -19.39
C SER A 537 19.26 -14.36 -20.83
N ASN A 538 20.45 -14.07 -21.35
CA ASN A 538 20.85 -14.41 -22.71
C ASN A 538 22.20 -15.12 -22.68
N ILE A 539 22.30 -16.25 -23.39
CA ILE A 539 23.57 -16.93 -23.63
C ILE A 539 23.78 -17.14 -25.11
N THR A 540 25.04 -17.15 -25.54
CA THR A 540 25.41 -17.45 -26.93
C THR A 540 26.31 -18.67 -26.94
N LEU A 541 25.95 -19.67 -27.73
CA LEU A 541 26.71 -20.91 -27.91
C LEU A 541 27.23 -20.99 -29.34
N ASP A 542 28.35 -21.67 -29.54
CA ASP A 542 28.98 -21.85 -30.85
C ASP A 542 28.87 -23.31 -31.29
N LEU A 543 28.28 -23.55 -32.46
CA LEU A 543 28.09 -24.87 -33.06
C LEU A 543 29.24 -25.13 -34.05
N LYS A 544 30.24 -25.89 -33.62
CA LYS A 544 31.48 -26.17 -34.39
C LYS A 544 31.58 -27.59 -34.91
#